data_AF-A0ABD5JT51-F1
#
_entry.id   AF-A0ABD5JT51-F1
#
_cell.length_a   1.000
_cell.length_b   1.000
_cell.length_c   1.000
_cell.angle_alpha   90.00
_cell.angle_beta   90.00
_cell.angle_gamma   90.00
#
_symmetry.space_group_name_H-M   'P 1'
#
loop_
_entity.id
_entity.type
_entity.pdbx_description
1 polymer ?
#
loop_
_entity_poly.entity_id
_entity_poly.type
_entity_poly.pdbx_seq_one_letter_code
_entity_poly.pdbx_strand_id
1 'polypeptide(L)'
;MVSVFVLIAGMLGATFLLRPYFMQTMALHPAAYVANGIGLIAGALANLLVVAAFKKISADTYHSFMGISMIGWSVIGAVGGVALAVYGWTL
;
A
#
# COMPACT_ATOMS: atom_id res chain seq x y z
N MET A 1 -12.11 2.66 8.53
CA MET A 1 -11.35 1.45 8.93
C MET A 1 -10.92 0.57 7.75
N VAL A 2 -11.79 0.26 6.77
CA VAL A 2 -11.48 -0.62 5.61
C VAL A 2 -10.16 -0.30 4.92
N SER A 3 -9.83 0.98 4.78
CA SER A 3 -8.62 1.41 4.06
C SER A 3 -7.31 0.86 4.60
N VAL A 4 -7.15 0.76 5.92
CA VAL A 4 -5.91 0.24 6.52
C VAL A 4 -5.73 -1.24 6.21
N PHE A 5 -6.83 -2.01 6.21
CA PHE A 5 -6.79 -3.43 5.86
C PHE A 5 -6.39 -3.64 4.39
N VAL A 6 -6.86 -2.79 3.48
CA VAL A 6 -6.46 -2.87 2.06
C VAL A 6 -4.97 -2.55 1.89
N LEU A 7 -4.45 -1.55 2.60
CA LEU A 7 -3.03 -1.20 2.59
C LEU A 7 -2.15 -2.32 3.16
N ILE A 8 -2.53 -2.88 4.32
CA ILE A 8 -1.81 -4.00 4.95
C ILE A 8 -1.85 -5.24 4.06
N ALA A 9 -3.00 -5.55 3.46
CA ALA A 9 -3.11 -6.67 2.52
C ALA A 9 -2.18 -6.50 1.32
N GLY A 10 -2.07 -5.28 0.78
CA GLY A 10 -1.10 -4.96 -0.28
C GLY A 10 0.34 -5.20 0.14
N MET A 11 0.74 -4.72 1.33
CA MET A 11 2.09 -4.94 1.88
C MET A 11 2.39 -6.43 2.12
N LEU A 12 1.46 -7.17 2.73
CA LEU A 12 1.62 -8.59 3.01
C LEU A 12 1.73 -9.38 1.70
N GLY A 13 0.86 -9.11 0.74
CA GLY A 13 0.91 -9.74 -0.58
C GLY A 13 2.27 -9.53 -1.26
N ALA A 14 2.78 -8.30 -1.27
CA ALA A 14 4.09 -8.02 -1.83
C ALA A 14 5.24 -8.65 -1.02
N THR A 15 5.12 -8.74 0.31
CA THR A 15 6.11 -9.43 1.15
C THR A 15 6.24 -10.90 0.77
N PHE A 16 5.14 -11.61 0.55
CA PHE A 16 5.19 -13.04 0.24
C PHE A 16 5.50 -13.32 -1.24
N LEU A 17 5.13 -12.42 -2.15
CA LEU A 17 5.29 -12.63 -3.59
C LEU A 17 6.55 -11.96 -4.16
N LEU A 18 6.76 -10.68 -3.86
CA LEU A 18 7.82 -9.88 -4.48
C LEU A 18 9.14 -9.93 -3.72
N ARG A 19 9.12 -10.06 -2.38
CA ARG A 19 10.36 -10.15 -1.59
C ARG A 19 11.24 -11.34 -2.01
N PRO A 20 10.73 -12.58 -2.19
CA PRO A 20 11.56 -13.69 -2.64
C PRO A 20 12.18 -13.45 -4.02
N TYR A 21 11.46 -12.74 -4.89
CA TYR A 21 11.97 -12.35 -6.21
C TYR A 21 13.12 -11.34 -6.09
N PHE A 22 12.94 -10.25 -5.33
CA PHE A 22 14.01 -9.26 -5.14
C PHE A 22 15.22 -9.82 -4.41
N MET A 23 15.04 -10.77 -3.49
CA MET A 23 16.15 -11.44 -2.80
C MET A 23 17.08 -12.24 -3.72
N GLN A 24 16.70 -12.47 -4.98
CA GLN A 24 17.60 -13.09 -5.97
C GLN A 24 18.72 -12.13 -6.42
N THR A 25 18.52 -10.82 -6.28
CA THR A 25 19.42 -9.79 -6.81
C THR A 25 19.78 -8.71 -5.79
N MET A 26 19.08 -8.64 -4.66
CA MET A 26 19.24 -7.64 -3.62
C MET A 26 19.43 -8.29 -2.24
N ALA A 27 20.07 -7.57 -1.31
CA ALA A 27 20.16 -7.98 0.08
C ALA A 27 18.77 -8.00 0.75
N LEU A 28 18.66 -8.73 1.88
CA LEU A 28 17.39 -8.98 2.57
C LEU A 28 16.61 -7.71 2.95
N HIS A 29 17.32 -6.68 3.44
CA HIS A 29 16.73 -5.41 3.87
C HIS A 29 16.25 -4.56 2.69
N PRO A 30 17.10 -4.26 1.67
CA PRO A 30 16.67 -3.63 0.41
C PRO A 30 15.46 -4.30 -0.23
N ALA A 31 15.51 -5.64 -0.38
CA ALA A 31 14.42 -6.42 -0.96
C ALA A 31 13.11 -6.28 -0.17
N ALA A 32 13.18 -6.23 1.17
CA ALA A 32 12.01 -6.03 2.01
C ALA A 32 11.41 -4.62 1.86
N TYR A 33 12.24 -3.57 1.76
CA TYR A 33 11.78 -2.20 1.57
C TYR A 33 11.15 -2.01 0.19
N VAL A 34 11.78 -2.51 -0.87
CA VAL A 34 11.23 -2.46 -2.24
C VAL A 34 9.90 -3.21 -2.32
N ALA A 35 9.83 -4.44 -1.81
CA ALA A 35 8.60 -5.22 -1.80
C ALA A 35 7.48 -4.53 -1.00
N ASN A 36 7.76 -4.07 0.22
CA ASN A 36 6.78 -3.36 1.03
C ASN A 36 6.31 -2.06 0.40
N GLY A 37 7.23 -1.31 -0.24
CA GLY A 37 6.90 -0.07 -0.93
C GLY A 37 5.96 -0.30 -2.10
N ILE A 38 6.25 -1.28 -2.95
CA ILE A 38 5.38 -1.69 -4.06
C ILE A 38 4.03 -2.19 -3.53
N GLY A 39 4.03 -2.98 -2.46
CA GLY A 39 2.81 -3.47 -1.81
C GLY A 39 1.93 -2.34 -1.27
N LEU A 40 2.54 -1.30 -0.69
CA LEU A 40 1.81 -0.13 -0.20
C LEU A 40 1.19 0.68 -1.35
N ILE A 41 1.91 0.84 -2.47
CA ILE A 41 1.39 1.49 -3.68
C ILE A 41 0.22 0.70 -4.26
N ALA A 42 0.38 -0.63 -4.43
CA ALA A 42 -0.68 -1.49 -4.93
C ALA A 42 -1.90 -1.48 -4.01
N GLY A 43 -1.69 -1.53 -2.69
CA GLY A 43 -2.74 -1.38 -1.69
C GLY A 43 -3.44 -0.02 -1.77
N ALA A 44 -2.71 1.06 -2.02
CA ALA A 44 -3.28 2.40 -2.17
C ALA A 44 -4.18 2.49 -3.42
N LEU A 45 -3.76 1.90 -4.54
CA LEU A 45 -4.56 1.80 -5.76
C LEU A 45 -5.82 0.96 -5.55
N ALA A 46 -5.68 -0.22 -4.94
CA ALA A 46 -6.81 -1.07 -4.58
C ALA A 46 -7.80 -0.33 -3.66
N ASN A 47 -7.29 0.45 -2.71
CA ASN A 47 -8.11 1.24 -1.80
C ASN A 47 -8.88 2.34 -2.55
N LEU A 48 -8.31 2.96 -3.58
CA LEU A 48 -9.05 3.90 -4.43
C LEU A 48 -10.18 3.21 -5.22
N LEU A 49 -9.95 1.97 -5.69
CA LEU A 49 -11.02 1.18 -6.32
C LEU A 49 -12.14 0.85 -5.34
N VAL A 50 -11.79 0.52 -4.09
CA VAL A 50 -12.77 0.30 -3.02
C VAL A 50 -13.56 1.57 -2.72
N VAL A 51 -12.90 2.74 -2.70
CA VAL A 51 -13.59 4.04 -2.56
C VAL A 51 -14.57 4.26 -3.72
N ALA A 52 -14.15 3.99 -4.96
CA ALA A 52 -15.01 4.13 -6.13
C ALA A 52 -16.22 3.19 -6.09
N ALA A 53 -16.04 1.97 -5.57
CA ALA A 53 -17.13 1.02 -5.35
C ALA A 53 -18.10 1.51 -4.26
N PHE A 54 -17.58 1.98 -3.12
CA PHE A 54 -18.43 2.47 -2.03
C PHE A 54 -19.21 3.72 -2.39
N LYS A 55 -18.61 4.65 -3.15
CA LYS A 55 -19.32 5.83 -3.67
C LYS A 55 -20.55 5.50 -4.52
N LYS A 56 -20.60 4.31 -5.16
CA LYS A 56 -21.77 3.85 -5.91
C LYS A 56 -22.89 3.32 -5.00
N ILE A 57 -22.57 2.93 -3.77
CA ILE A 57 -23.50 2.28 -2.85
C ILE A 57 -24.00 3.28 -1.79
N SER A 58 -23.15 4.20 -1.33
CA SER A 58 -23.53 5.19 -0.32
C SER A 58 -22.70 6.46 -0.44
N ALA A 59 -23.36 7.62 -0.41
CA ALA A 59 -22.71 8.93 -0.46
C ALA A 59 -21.96 9.26 0.85
N ASP A 60 -22.43 8.73 1.98
CA ASP A 60 -21.95 9.06 3.33
C ASP A 60 -21.13 7.93 3.97
N THR A 61 -20.26 7.28 3.19
CA THR A 61 -19.44 6.21 3.77
C THR A 61 -18.28 6.79 4.58
N TYR A 62 -18.51 7.00 5.89
CA TYR A 62 -17.51 7.34 6.90
C TYR A 62 -16.54 6.18 7.14
N HIS A 63 -15.69 5.90 6.16
CA HIS A 63 -14.62 4.91 6.26
C HIS A 63 -13.30 5.53 6.66
N SER A 64 -13.35 6.61 7.44
CA SER A 64 -12.14 7.20 8.01
C SER A 64 -11.50 6.26 9.03
N PHE A 65 -10.21 6.41 9.19
CA PHE A 65 -9.46 5.82 10.30
C PHE A 65 -8.53 6.89 10.83
N MET A 66 -8.56 7.11 12.16
CA MET A 66 -7.85 8.21 12.82
C MET A 66 -8.20 9.61 12.25
N GLY A 67 -9.45 9.83 11.84
CA GLY A 67 -9.89 11.08 11.23
C GLY A 67 -9.44 11.29 9.77
N ILE A 68 -8.64 10.39 9.20
CA ILE A 68 -8.15 10.45 7.83
C ILE A 68 -9.09 9.65 6.92
N SER A 69 -9.51 10.25 5.81
CA SER A 69 -10.38 9.61 4.82
C SER A 69 -9.66 8.47 4.09
N MET A 70 -10.42 7.58 3.43
CA MET A 70 -9.82 6.52 2.62
C MET A 70 -8.93 7.09 1.51
N ILE A 71 -9.30 8.22 0.91
CA ILE A 71 -8.47 8.91 -0.09
C ILE A 71 -7.18 9.40 0.56
N GLY A 72 -7.25 10.02 1.74
CA GLY A 72 -6.07 10.45 2.49
C GLY A 72 -5.11 9.29 2.79
N TRP A 73 -5.64 8.14 3.20
CA TRP A 73 -4.85 6.92 3.40
C TRP A 73 -4.25 6.37 2.10
N SER A 74 -4.94 6.47 0.97
CA SER A 74 -4.35 6.13 -0.34
C SER A 74 -3.20 7.07 -0.70
N VAL A 75 -3.32 8.37 -0.44
CA VAL A 75 -2.22 9.31 -0.70
C VAL A 75 -1.00 9.01 0.18
N ILE A 76 -1.23 8.81 1.48
CA ILE A 76 -0.16 8.43 2.43
C ILE A 76 0.49 7.11 2.00
N GLY A 77 -0.32 6.11 1.63
CA GLY A 77 0.16 4.81 1.16
C GLY A 77 0.94 4.88 -0.15
N ALA A 78 0.52 5.70 -1.11
CA ALA A 78 1.25 5.89 -2.35
C ALA A 78 2.58 6.62 -2.11
N VAL A 79 2.57 7.74 -1.39
CA VAL A 79 3.78 8.55 -1.13
C VAL A 79 4.78 7.78 -0.27
N GLY A 80 4.31 7.20 0.84
CA GLY A 80 5.15 6.36 1.70
C GLY A 80 5.69 5.13 0.98
N GLY A 81 4.91 4.55 0.07
CA GLY A 81 5.28 3.38 -0.70
C GLY A 81 6.37 3.70 -1.71
N VAL A 82 6.25 4.82 -2.43
CA VAL A 82 7.29 5.32 -3.35
C VAL A 82 8.56 5.63 -2.58
N ALA A 83 8.47 6.36 -1.46
CA ALA A 83 9.64 6.68 -0.65
C ALA A 83 10.38 5.43 -0.16
N LEU A 84 9.64 4.42 0.33
CA LEU A 84 10.20 3.17 0.81
C LEU A 84 10.82 2.33 -0.31
N ALA A 85 10.17 2.28 -1.48
CA ALA A 85 10.68 1.54 -2.63
C ALA A 85 11.96 2.19 -3.19
N VAL A 86 11.97 3.51 -3.35
CA VAL A 86 13.16 4.26 -3.81
C VAL A 86 14.29 4.09 -2.83
N TYR A 87 14.04 4.26 -1.52
CA TYR A 87 15.05 4.07 -0.50
C TYR A 87 15.66 2.66 -0.54
N GLY A 88 14.81 1.63 -0.65
CA GLY A 88 15.25 0.25 -0.79
C GLY A 88 16.06 0.00 -2.06
N TRP A 89 15.79 0.72 -3.15
CA TRP A 89 16.53 0.58 -4.42
C TRP A 89 17.89 1.28 -4.42
N THR A 90 18.07 2.28 -3.55
CA THR A 90 19.31 3.07 -3.46
C THR A 90 20.31 2.53 -2.42
N LEU A 91 19.95 1.48 -1.67
CA LEU A 91 20.80 0.79 -0.70
C LEU A 91 21.60 -0.35 -1.35
#